data_AF-A0A0J1FNE7-F1
#
_entry.id   AF-A0A0J1FNE7-F1
#
_cell.length_a   1.000
_cell.length_b   1.000
_cell.length_c   1.000
_cell.angle_alpha   90.00
_cell.angle_beta   90.00
_cell.angle_gamma   90.00
#
_symmetry.space_group_name_H-M   'P 1'
#
loop_
_entity.id
_entity.type
_entity.pdbx_description
1 polymer ?
#
loop_
_entity_poly.entity_id
_entity_poly.type
_entity_poly.pdbx_seq_one_letter_code
_entity_poly.pdbx_strand_id
1 'polypeptide(L)'
;MPWMEIEIDSSLDWNEEGLEDWALALGAFLTEKGTGLKPEISRSLGYNVVHMGEEGVGALTLRRAERLVLLDGLELKDSVDYDFARFVVRFAGQMGAVGVCASIQSLDERAFWEKIGGVLRPDPLPLEEVIQRENVGIQQLTKFSLLVTYEEEPVLCLEPITVNCHARGIISLAQRRLEKMYGGNPLGFASWKAVHCPWVISREQWQEFLAYSRLQAFELLAKLVFHSSSF
;
A
#
# COMPACT_ATOMS: atom_id res chain seq x y z
N MET A 1 7.36 8.68 -13.23
CA MET A 1 8.42 9.41 -12.49
C MET A 1 9.17 8.34 -11.75
N PRO A 2 10.50 8.30 -11.86
CA PRO A 2 11.30 7.26 -11.23
C PRO A 2 11.13 7.32 -9.70
N TRP A 3 11.08 6.13 -9.09
CA TRP A 3 11.00 5.97 -7.64
C TRP A 3 12.28 5.29 -7.15
N MET A 4 12.78 5.72 -5.99
CA MET A 4 13.77 4.96 -5.23
C MET A 4 13.05 4.14 -4.18
N GLU A 5 13.50 2.91 -3.97
CA GLU A 5 13.02 2.08 -2.89
C GLU A 5 14.16 1.69 -1.97
N ILE A 6 13.95 1.89 -0.67
CA ILE A 6 14.80 1.33 0.37
C ILE A 6 14.06 0.13 0.95
N GLU A 7 14.64 -1.05 0.78
CA GLU A 7 14.16 -2.26 1.43
C GLU A 7 14.48 -2.19 2.93
N ILE A 8 13.53 -2.56 3.77
CA ILE A 8 13.69 -2.62 5.22
C ILE A 8 13.44 -4.05 5.68
N ASP A 9 14.47 -4.67 6.24
CA ASP A 9 14.34 -5.96 6.90
C ASP A 9 13.62 -5.77 8.25
N SER A 10 12.29 -5.91 8.25
CA SER A 10 11.49 -5.78 9.45
C SER A 10 10.76 -7.08 9.80
N SER A 11 11.19 -7.67 10.91
CA SER A 11 10.50 -8.79 11.56
C SER A 11 9.29 -8.36 12.39
N LEU A 12 9.00 -7.06 12.48
CA LEU A 12 7.88 -6.53 13.27
C LEU A 12 6.58 -6.59 12.48
N ASP A 13 5.47 -6.85 13.17
CA ASP A 13 4.15 -6.71 12.58
C ASP A 13 3.84 -5.24 12.28
N TRP A 14 2.97 -5.01 11.29
CA TRP A 14 2.52 -3.68 10.92
C TRP A 14 1.73 -3.01 12.06
N ASN A 15 2.33 -2.02 12.71
CA ASN A 15 1.78 -1.33 13.87
C ASN A 15 0.86 -0.16 13.46
N GLU A 16 -0.34 -0.47 12.99
CA GLU A 16 -1.32 0.56 12.61
C GLU A 16 -1.87 1.36 13.81
N GLU A 17 -1.90 0.76 15.01
CA GLU A 17 -2.43 1.40 16.23
C GLU A 17 -1.54 2.55 16.71
N GLY A 18 -0.23 2.45 16.50
CA GLY A 18 0.75 3.50 16.83
C GLY A 18 0.75 4.70 15.87
N LEU A 19 -0.16 4.75 14.89
CA LEU A 19 -0.17 5.79 13.86
C LEU A 19 -0.38 7.21 14.42
N GLU A 20 -1.20 7.35 15.45
CA GLU A 20 -1.47 8.67 16.07
C GLU A 20 -0.23 9.18 16.82
N ASP A 21 0.40 8.33 17.62
CA ASP A 21 1.65 8.63 18.32
C ASP A 21 2.77 8.98 17.33
N TRP A 22 2.77 8.33 16.17
CA TRP A 22 3.71 8.64 15.10
C TRP A 22 3.52 10.03 14.52
N ALA A 23 2.29 10.39 14.14
CA ALA A 23 2.02 11.71 13.57
C ALA A 23 2.42 12.81 14.56
N LEU A 24 2.25 12.57 15.87
CA LEU A 24 2.74 13.45 16.92
C LEU A 24 4.28 13.53 16.95
N ALA A 25 4.98 12.39 16.86
CA ALA A 25 6.46 12.35 16.84
C ALA A 25 7.03 13.07 15.60
N LEU A 26 6.41 12.90 14.43
CA LEU A 26 6.74 13.66 13.22
C LEU A 26 6.56 15.17 13.44
N GLY A 27 5.42 15.57 14.01
CA GLY A 27 5.13 16.97 14.28
C GLY A 27 6.12 17.59 15.26
N ALA A 28 6.55 16.84 16.27
CA ALA A 28 7.57 17.25 17.21
C ALA A 28 8.93 17.48 16.51
N PHE A 29 9.36 16.54 15.66
CA PHE A 29 10.59 16.68 14.87
C PHE A 29 10.56 17.94 13.98
N LEU A 30 9.45 18.16 13.27
CA LEU A 30 9.26 19.34 12.41
C LEU A 30 9.28 20.65 13.20
N THR A 31 8.69 20.64 14.40
CA THR A 31 8.68 21.78 15.31
C THR A 31 10.08 22.09 15.85
N GLU A 32 10.84 21.08 16.26
CA GLU A 32 12.22 21.23 16.72
C GLU A 32 13.14 21.80 15.63
N LYS A 33 12.88 21.43 14.37
CA LYS A 33 13.60 21.96 13.20
C LYS A 33 13.09 23.33 12.72
N GLY A 34 12.14 23.94 13.43
CA GLY A 34 11.73 25.33 13.23
C GLY A 34 10.64 25.55 12.16
N THR A 35 10.03 24.48 11.63
CA THR A 35 8.97 24.62 10.60
C THR A 35 7.59 24.86 11.23
N GLY A 36 7.36 24.38 12.46
CA GLY A 36 6.09 24.56 13.19
C GLY A 36 4.87 23.86 12.56
N LEU A 37 5.10 23.00 11.57
CA LEU A 37 4.04 22.28 10.86
C LEU A 37 3.42 21.21 11.76
N LYS A 38 2.09 21.09 11.68
CA LYS A 38 1.32 20.09 12.41
C LYS A 38 0.86 19.01 11.43
N PRO A 39 1.30 17.76 11.61
CA PRO A 39 0.85 16.69 10.74
C PRO A 39 -0.64 16.39 10.93
N GLU A 40 -1.33 16.10 9.83
CA GLU A 40 -2.73 15.67 9.84
C GLU A 40 -2.85 14.29 9.21
N ILE A 41 -3.62 13.40 9.86
CA ILE A 41 -3.86 12.05 9.35
C ILE A 41 -5.20 12.05 8.60
N SER A 42 -5.17 11.74 7.31
CA SER A 42 -6.36 11.34 6.56
C SER A 42 -6.39 9.81 6.42
N ARG A 43 -7.52 9.21 6.78
CA ARG A 43 -7.71 7.75 6.78
C ARG A 43 -8.56 7.35 5.58
N SER A 44 -8.09 6.37 4.82
CA SER A 44 -8.78 5.81 3.66
C SER A 44 -8.77 4.29 3.73
N LEU A 45 -9.62 3.64 2.91
CA LEU A 45 -9.62 2.19 2.79
C LEU A 45 -8.33 1.74 2.08
N GLY A 46 -7.53 0.92 2.76
CA GLY A 46 -6.26 0.38 2.24
C GLY A 46 -5.02 1.25 2.47
N TYR A 47 -5.18 2.51 2.89
CA TYR A 47 -4.05 3.39 3.19
C TYR A 47 -4.41 4.56 4.10
N ASN A 48 -3.41 5.03 4.84
CA ASN A 48 -3.49 6.29 5.60
C ASN A 48 -2.51 7.29 4.98
N VAL A 49 -2.87 8.57 4.93
CA VAL A 49 -1.97 9.62 4.48
C VAL A 49 -1.70 10.55 5.65
N VAL A 50 -0.42 10.82 5.90
CA VAL A 50 0.00 11.84 6.84
C VAL A 50 0.51 13.04 6.07
N HIS A 51 -0.30 14.09 6.12
CA HIS A 51 -0.02 15.38 5.55
C HIS A 51 0.92 16.13 6.48
N MET A 52 2.02 16.63 5.95
CA MET A 52 3.10 17.23 6.73
C MET A 52 2.94 18.74 6.95
N GLY A 53 1.73 19.30 6.77
CA GLY A 53 1.45 20.73 6.81
C GLY A 53 0.26 21.12 5.94
N GLU A 54 0.07 22.41 5.67
CA GLU A 54 -0.88 22.89 4.64
C GLU A 54 -0.51 22.30 3.27
N GLU A 55 -1.50 22.15 2.39
CA GLU A 55 -1.39 21.45 1.10
C GLU A 55 -0.08 21.78 0.34
N GLY A 56 0.85 20.81 0.25
CA GLY A 56 2.00 20.90 -0.65
C GLY A 56 3.40 20.67 -0.05
N VAL A 57 3.55 20.49 1.28
CA VAL A 57 4.88 20.24 1.90
C VAL A 57 5.34 18.76 1.79
N GLY A 58 4.56 17.92 1.10
CA GLY A 58 4.78 16.48 0.95
C GLY A 58 3.84 15.65 1.83
N ALA A 59 3.64 14.40 1.43
CA ALA A 59 2.73 13.48 2.09
C ALA A 59 3.36 12.10 2.27
N LEU A 60 3.11 11.49 3.42
CA LEU A 60 3.49 10.11 3.71
C LEU A 60 2.27 9.23 3.52
N THR A 61 2.23 8.44 2.45
CA THR A 61 1.17 7.46 2.22
C THR A 61 1.60 6.11 2.76
N LEU A 62 0.88 5.61 3.75
CA LEU A 62 1.10 4.33 4.38
C LEU A 62 0.20 3.26 3.73
N ARG A 63 0.80 2.38 2.93
CA ARG A 63 0.13 1.26 2.28
C ARG A 63 0.09 0.07 3.21
N ARG A 64 -1.03 -0.12 3.91
CA ARG A 64 -1.19 -1.16 4.94
C ARG A 64 -0.93 -2.57 4.40
N ALA A 65 -1.59 -2.94 3.30
CA ALA A 65 -1.52 -4.30 2.78
C ALA A 65 -0.09 -4.69 2.37
N GLU A 66 0.63 -3.74 1.75
CA GLU A 66 1.99 -3.93 1.24
C GLU A 66 3.06 -3.64 2.30
N ARG A 67 2.68 -3.09 3.46
CA ARG A 67 3.58 -2.63 4.52
C ARG A 67 4.64 -1.65 3.98
N LEU A 68 4.25 -0.76 3.08
CA LEU A 68 5.14 0.23 2.46
C LEU A 68 4.79 1.64 2.93
N VAL A 69 5.83 2.48 3.05
CA VAL A 69 5.69 3.93 3.24
C VAL A 69 6.08 4.62 1.94
N LEU A 70 5.16 5.37 1.34
CA LEU A 70 5.42 6.16 0.15
C LEU A 70 5.61 7.62 0.56
N LEU A 71 6.76 8.18 0.21
CA LEU A 71 7.06 9.59 0.35
C LEU A 71 6.88 10.26 -1.01
N ASP A 72 5.82 11.05 -1.14
CA ASP A 72 5.49 11.76 -2.37
C ASP A 72 5.46 13.28 -2.14
N GLY A 73 5.91 14.03 -3.14
CA GLY A 73 5.86 15.49 -3.15
C GLY A 73 6.83 16.20 -2.18
N LEU A 74 7.76 15.49 -1.54
CA LEU A 74 8.81 16.11 -0.74
C LEU A 74 10.05 16.40 -1.60
N GLU A 75 10.39 17.68 -1.75
CA GLU A 75 11.62 18.13 -2.42
C GLU A 75 12.74 18.29 -1.37
N LEU A 76 13.86 17.59 -1.53
CA LEU A 76 14.97 17.64 -0.56
C LEU A 76 15.96 18.75 -0.96
N LYS A 77 15.86 19.92 -0.30
CA LYS A 77 16.68 21.10 -0.64
C LYS A 77 17.83 21.33 0.31
N ASP A 78 17.68 20.99 1.58
CA ASP A 78 18.65 21.29 2.60
C ASP A 78 18.96 20.12 3.55
N SER A 79 19.87 20.35 4.49
CA SER A 79 20.27 19.34 5.48
C SER A 79 19.13 18.86 6.37
N VAL A 80 18.12 19.72 6.63
CA VAL A 80 16.96 19.38 7.46
C VAL A 80 16.09 18.37 6.71
N ASP A 81 15.87 18.58 5.41
CA ASP A 81 15.10 17.66 4.57
C ASP A 81 15.76 16.28 4.49
N TYR A 82 17.09 16.22 4.36
CA TYR A 82 17.84 14.96 4.36
C TYR A 82 17.77 14.24 5.72
N ASP A 83 17.83 14.98 6.83
CA ASP A 83 17.66 14.40 8.18
C ASP A 83 16.23 13.90 8.40
N PHE A 84 15.25 14.61 7.85
CA PHE A 84 13.86 14.20 7.84
C PHE A 84 13.66 12.90 7.06
N ALA A 85 14.19 12.79 5.85
CA ALA A 85 14.11 11.55 5.06
C ALA A 85 14.72 10.35 5.80
N ARG A 86 15.89 10.54 6.47
CA ARG A 86 16.49 9.50 7.33
C ARG A 86 15.63 9.16 8.55
N PHE A 87 14.92 10.14 9.10
CA PHE A 87 13.96 9.91 10.18
C PHE A 87 12.81 9.04 9.68
N VAL A 88 12.20 9.37 8.53
CA VAL A 88 11.12 8.58 7.92
C VAL A 88 11.53 7.13 7.68
N VAL A 89 12.72 6.87 7.15
CA VAL A 89 13.20 5.49 6.89
C VAL A 89 13.35 4.68 8.18
N ARG A 90 14.00 5.25 9.20
CA ARG A 90 14.13 4.59 10.51
C ARG A 90 12.77 4.34 11.13
N PHE A 91 11.88 5.32 11.01
CA PHE A 91 10.54 5.24 11.55
C PHE A 91 9.70 4.16 10.86
N ALA A 92 9.76 4.07 9.52
CA ALA A 92 9.09 3.04 8.75
C ALA A 92 9.48 1.64 9.24
N GLY A 93 10.77 1.40 9.50
CA GLY A 93 11.24 0.13 10.06
C GLY A 93 10.61 -0.21 11.41
N GLN A 94 10.47 0.78 12.30
CA GLN A 94 9.83 0.63 13.61
C GLN A 94 8.33 0.32 13.52
N MET A 95 7.65 0.76 12.45
CA MET A 95 6.24 0.45 12.18
C MET A 95 6.03 -0.95 11.61
N GLY A 96 7.09 -1.70 11.34
CA GLY A 96 6.96 -2.94 10.60
C GLY A 96 6.87 -2.75 9.10
N ALA A 97 7.31 -1.61 8.54
CA ALA A 97 7.40 -1.47 7.08
C ALA A 97 8.45 -2.42 6.51
N VAL A 98 8.18 -2.96 5.32
CA VAL A 98 9.14 -3.75 4.54
C VAL A 98 9.92 -2.90 3.54
N GLY A 99 9.51 -1.64 3.36
CA GLY A 99 10.23 -0.71 2.51
C GLY A 99 9.65 0.71 2.53
N VAL A 100 10.47 1.63 2.01
CA VAL A 100 10.10 3.03 1.77
C VAL A 100 10.33 3.34 0.30
N CYS A 101 9.31 3.85 -0.38
CA CYS A 101 9.46 4.34 -1.74
C CYS A 101 9.38 5.87 -1.75
N ALA A 102 10.29 6.52 -2.48
CA ALA A 102 10.32 7.97 -2.61
C ALA A 102 10.34 8.39 -4.08
N SER A 103 9.52 9.37 -4.44
CA SER A 103 9.59 10.01 -5.75
C SER A 103 10.90 10.78 -5.90
N ILE A 104 11.57 10.67 -7.04
CA ILE A 104 12.80 11.44 -7.33
C ILE A 104 12.46 12.67 -8.17
N GLN A 105 12.87 13.84 -7.72
CA GLN A 105 12.71 15.11 -8.43
C GLN A 105 14.04 15.68 -8.96
N SER A 106 15.17 15.28 -8.38
CA SER A 106 16.50 15.77 -8.78
C SER A 106 17.60 14.69 -8.75
N LEU A 107 18.73 14.97 -9.40
CA LEU A 107 19.91 14.10 -9.33
C LEU A 107 20.52 14.05 -7.92
N ASP A 108 20.44 15.14 -7.17
CA ASP A 108 20.96 15.22 -5.80
C ASP A 108 20.12 14.35 -4.85
N GLU A 109 18.79 14.37 -5.01
CA GLU A 109 17.89 13.45 -4.31
C GLU A 109 18.21 11.99 -4.61
N ARG A 110 18.39 11.66 -5.90
CA ARG A 110 18.79 10.31 -6.31
C ARG A 110 20.08 9.88 -5.63
N ALA A 111 21.11 10.71 -5.67
CA ALA A 111 22.40 10.41 -5.05
C ALA A 111 22.28 10.23 -3.53
N PHE A 112 21.42 11.02 -2.88
CA PHE A 112 21.11 10.83 -1.47
C PHE A 112 20.44 9.49 -1.18
N TRP A 113 19.38 9.14 -1.93
CA TRP A 113 18.66 7.88 -1.77
C TRP A 113 19.58 6.68 -2.00
N GLU A 114 20.39 6.69 -3.07
CA GLU A 114 21.40 5.65 -3.35
C GLU A 114 22.40 5.53 -2.18
N LYS A 115 22.86 6.65 -1.61
CA LYS A 115 23.81 6.67 -0.48
C LYS A 115 23.25 6.00 0.78
N ILE A 116 21.94 6.03 0.99
CA ILE A 116 21.29 5.38 2.14
C ILE A 116 20.70 4.00 1.82
N GLY A 117 21.08 3.41 0.68
CA GLY A 117 20.71 2.04 0.29
C GLY A 117 19.50 1.94 -0.64
N GLY A 118 19.02 3.06 -1.17
CA GLY A 118 17.92 3.07 -2.13
C GLY A 118 18.32 2.47 -3.47
N VAL A 119 17.40 1.73 -4.07
CA VAL A 119 17.51 1.16 -5.41
C VAL A 119 16.48 1.81 -6.32
N LEU A 120 16.89 2.18 -7.53
CA LEU A 120 16.01 2.74 -8.53
C LEU A 120 15.04 1.65 -9.03
N ARG A 121 13.74 1.93 -8.96
CA ARG A 121 12.70 1.09 -9.56
C ARG A 121 12.38 1.55 -10.98
N PRO A 122 12.17 0.61 -11.92
CA PRO A 122 11.81 0.94 -13.29
C PRO A 122 10.44 1.62 -13.33
N ASP A 123 10.27 2.56 -14.27
CA ASP A 123 8.94 3.10 -14.57
C ASP A 123 8.04 1.99 -15.15
N PRO A 124 6.75 1.97 -14.80
CA PRO A 124 5.83 0.98 -15.34
C PRO A 124 5.60 1.19 -16.85
N LEU A 125 5.43 0.09 -17.58
CA LEU A 125 5.17 0.10 -19.03
C LEU A 125 3.70 -0.19 -19.33
N PRO A 126 3.14 0.27 -20.46
CA PRO A 126 1.78 -0.12 -20.84
C PRO A 126 1.62 -1.64 -20.96
N LEU A 127 0.54 -2.20 -20.40
CA LEU A 127 0.15 -3.57 -20.71
C LEU A 127 -0.63 -3.55 -22.02
N GLU A 128 0.03 -3.90 -23.13
CA GLU A 128 -0.58 -3.81 -24.47
C GLU A 128 -1.44 -5.01 -24.84
N GLU A 129 -1.25 -6.14 -24.16
CA GLU A 129 -1.96 -7.38 -24.46
C GLU A 129 -3.32 -7.48 -23.77
N VAL A 130 -4.13 -8.39 -24.31
CA VAL A 130 -5.41 -8.77 -23.71
C VAL A 130 -5.14 -9.68 -22.51
N ILE A 131 -5.72 -9.35 -21.36
CA ILE A 131 -5.52 -10.10 -20.12
C ILE A 131 -6.05 -11.53 -20.29
N GLN A 132 -5.14 -12.50 -20.15
CA GLN A 132 -5.50 -13.91 -20.11
C GLN A 132 -5.86 -14.32 -18.68
N ARG A 133 -7.04 -14.92 -18.51
CA ARG A 133 -7.58 -15.26 -17.18
C ARG A 133 -6.69 -16.26 -16.44
N GLU A 134 -6.10 -17.20 -17.16
CA GLU A 134 -5.20 -18.24 -16.67
C GLU A 134 -3.91 -17.67 -16.06
N ASN A 135 -3.49 -16.48 -16.48
CA ASN A 135 -2.30 -15.81 -15.96
C ASN A 135 -2.61 -14.93 -14.75
N VAL A 136 -3.89 -14.74 -14.41
CA VAL A 136 -4.30 -13.97 -13.23
C VAL A 136 -4.27 -14.87 -12.00
N GLY A 137 -3.37 -14.56 -11.08
CA GLY A 137 -3.22 -15.23 -9.81
C GLY A 137 -3.79 -14.40 -8.64
N ILE A 138 -3.96 -15.07 -7.50
CA ILE A 138 -4.21 -14.40 -6.23
C ILE A 138 -3.46 -15.08 -5.09
N GLN A 139 -2.86 -14.27 -4.22
CA GLN A 139 -2.15 -14.76 -3.05
C GLN A 139 -2.41 -13.88 -1.82
N GLN A 140 -2.10 -14.42 -0.64
CA GLN A 140 -2.17 -13.68 0.61
C GLN A 140 -0.97 -12.72 0.65
N LEU A 141 -1.22 -11.47 1.01
CA LEU A 141 -0.17 -10.48 1.20
C LEU A 141 0.15 -10.30 2.69
N THR A 142 -0.79 -9.73 3.45
CA THR A 142 -0.68 -9.53 4.91
C THR A 142 -2.04 -9.74 5.56
N LYS A 143 -2.11 -10.55 6.63
CA LYS A 143 -3.38 -10.87 7.33
C LYS A 143 -4.48 -11.29 6.34
N PHE A 144 -5.49 -10.46 6.12
CA PHE A 144 -6.61 -10.72 5.19
C PHE A 144 -6.49 -9.96 3.86
N SER A 145 -5.47 -9.12 3.71
CA SER A 145 -5.19 -8.41 2.46
C SER A 145 -4.60 -9.37 1.43
N LEU A 146 -5.05 -9.25 0.19
CA LEU A 146 -4.68 -10.14 -0.90
C LEU A 146 -3.94 -9.36 -1.99
N LEU A 147 -3.10 -10.05 -2.74
CA LEU A 147 -2.43 -9.54 -3.93
C LEU A 147 -2.91 -10.31 -5.15
N VAL A 148 -3.44 -9.58 -6.12
CA VAL A 148 -3.68 -10.06 -7.49
C VAL A 148 -2.38 -9.96 -8.26
N THR A 149 -2.03 -11.05 -8.93
CA THR A 149 -0.86 -11.12 -9.81
C THR A 149 -1.27 -11.37 -11.25
N TYR A 150 -0.41 -11.00 -12.19
CA TYR A 150 -0.51 -11.35 -13.60
C TYR A 150 0.88 -11.76 -14.06
N GLU A 151 1.02 -12.93 -14.67
CA GLU A 151 2.34 -13.48 -15.02
C GLU A 151 3.33 -13.46 -13.83
N GLU A 152 2.84 -13.80 -12.64
CA GLU A 152 3.58 -13.81 -11.36
C GLU A 152 3.96 -12.42 -10.80
N GLU A 153 3.77 -11.34 -11.55
CA GLU A 153 4.05 -9.98 -11.10
C GLU A 153 2.86 -9.35 -10.37
N PRO A 154 3.09 -8.43 -9.41
CA PRO A 154 2.05 -7.77 -8.65
C PRO A 154 1.21 -6.82 -9.51
N VAL A 155 -0.10 -6.79 -9.30
CA VAL A 155 -1.01 -5.93 -10.07
C VAL A 155 -1.89 -5.09 -9.15
N LEU A 156 -2.77 -5.73 -8.39
CA LEU A 156 -3.74 -5.07 -7.52
C LEU A 156 -3.64 -5.62 -6.11
N CYS A 157 -3.76 -4.75 -5.13
CA CYS A 157 -3.99 -5.13 -3.75
C CYS A 157 -5.49 -5.09 -3.46
N LEU A 158 -5.99 -6.08 -2.71
CA LEU A 158 -7.39 -6.20 -2.32
C LEU A 158 -7.52 -6.23 -0.81
N GLU A 159 -8.41 -5.39 -0.26
CA GLU A 159 -8.84 -5.48 1.15
C GLU A 159 -10.33 -5.78 1.25
N PRO A 160 -10.71 -6.76 2.09
CA PRO A 160 -12.11 -7.10 2.27
C PRO A 160 -12.86 -5.96 2.96
N ILE A 161 -14.02 -5.59 2.41
CA ILE A 161 -14.89 -4.55 2.94
C ILE A 161 -16.35 -4.99 2.94
N THR A 162 -17.14 -4.43 3.84
CA THR A 162 -18.60 -4.53 3.78
C THR A 162 -19.13 -3.59 2.70
N VAL A 163 -20.07 -4.07 1.90
CA VAL A 163 -20.69 -3.29 0.81
C VAL A 163 -22.22 -3.34 0.90
N ASN A 164 -22.87 -2.37 0.27
CA ASN A 164 -24.33 -2.27 0.28
C ASN A 164 -25.01 -3.28 -0.67
N CYS A 165 -24.27 -3.81 -1.65
CA CYS A 165 -24.79 -4.79 -2.60
C CYS A 165 -23.66 -5.65 -3.19
N HIS A 166 -24.00 -6.86 -3.64
CA HIS A 166 -23.05 -7.70 -4.36
C HIS A 166 -22.71 -7.10 -5.72
N ALA A 167 -21.43 -7.16 -6.08
CA ALA A 167 -21.03 -6.95 -7.46
C ALA A 167 -21.71 -7.99 -8.37
N ARG A 168 -22.08 -7.59 -9.59
CA ARG A 168 -22.73 -8.47 -10.58
C ARG A 168 -21.89 -9.72 -10.85
N GLY A 169 -22.55 -10.83 -11.16
CA GLY A 169 -21.90 -12.11 -11.46
C GLY A 169 -22.17 -13.20 -10.43
N ILE A 170 -21.37 -14.26 -10.50
CA ILE A 170 -21.53 -15.45 -9.66
C ILE A 170 -21.08 -15.13 -8.23
N ILE A 171 -21.90 -15.53 -7.26
CA ILE A 171 -21.55 -15.48 -5.84
C ILE A 171 -21.11 -16.87 -5.42
N SER A 172 -19.87 -17.00 -4.96
CA SER A 172 -19.35 -18.30 -4.51
C SER A 172 -19.94 -18.70 -3.16
N LEU A 173 -19.94 -20.00 -2.87
CA LEU A 173 -20.32 -20.50 -1.54
C LEU A 173 -19.38 -19.97 -0.45
N ALA A 174 -18.09 -19.80 -0.76
CA ALA A 174 -17.10 -19.21 0.13
C ALA A 174 -17.50 -17.78 0.53
N GLN A 175 -17.88 -16.95 -0.45
CA GLN A 175 -18.39 -15.60 -0.20
C GLN A 175 -19.61 -15.64 0.73
N ARG A 176 -20.63 -16.47 0.45
CA ARG A 176 -21.83 -16.57 1.30
C ARG A 176 -21.53 -16.99 2.74
N ARG A 177 -20.57 -17.90 2.93
CA ARG A 177 -20.17 -18.35 4.27
C ARG A 177 -19.49 -17.24 5.05
N LEU A 178 -18.58 -16.50 4.41
CA LEU A 178 -17.95 -15.31 5.00
C LEU A 178 -19.01 -14.27 5.38
N GLU A 179 -19.91 -13.92 4.45
CA GLU A 179 -20.98 -12.95 4.71
C GLU A 179 -21.83 -13.34 5.92
N LYS A 180 -22.19 -14.63 6.04
CA LYS A 180 -22.94 -15.15 7.19
C LYS A 180 -22.18 -14.94 8.51
N MET A 181 -20.86 -15.07 8.54
CA MET A 181 -20.06 -14.80 9.74
C MET A 181 -20.06 -13.31 10.12
N TYR A 182 -20.05 -12.42 9.13
CA TYR A 182 -20.04 -10.97 9.32
C TYR A 182 -21.46 -10.36 9.34
N GLY A 183 -22.42 -11.08 9.94
CA GLY A 183 -23.78 -10.58 10.17
C GLY A 183 -24.70 -10.62 8.95
N GLY A 184 -24.32 -11.33 7.88
CA GLY A 184 -25.13 -11.50 6.67
C GLY A 184 -25.01 -10.36 5.65
N ASN A 185 -24.17 -9.35 5.93
CA ASN A 185 -23.98 -8.23 5.01
C ASN A 185 -23.15 -8.65 3.79
N PRO A 186 -23.47 -8.12 2.59
CA PRO A 186 -22.64 -8.34 1.40
C PRO A 186 -21.18 -7.93 1.61
N LEU A 187 -20.26 -8.76 1.14
CA LEU A 187 -18.82 -8.46 1.14
C LEU A 187 -18.33 -8.13 -0.27
N GLY A 188 -17.33 -7.25 -0.32
CA GLY A 188 -16.60 -6.87 -1.51
C GLY A 188 -15.12 -6.65 -1.21
N PHE A 189 -14.42 -6.09 -2.18
CA PHE A 189 -13.01 -5.72 -2.02
C PHE A 189 -12.83 -4.25 -2.40
N ALA A 190 -12.20 -3.48 -1.51
CA ALA A 190 -11.51 -2.27 -1.91
C ALA A 190 -10.27 -2.70 -2.71
N SER A 191 -9.95 -1.99 -3.79
CA SER A 191 -8.80 -2.31 -4.64
C SER A 191 -7.97 -1.07 -4.93
N TRP A 192 -6.65 -1.25 -4.99
CA TRP A 192 -5.70 -0.25 -5.46
C TRP A 192 -4.56 -0.93 -6.21
N LYS A 193 -3.82 -0.13 -6.96
CA LYS A 193 -2.68 -0.61 -7.73
C LYS A 193 -1.57 -0.97 -6.74
N ALA A 194 -0.97 -2.14 -6.89
CA ALA A 194 0.23 -2.49 -6.15
C ALA A 194 1.36 -1.50 -6.50
N VAL A 195 2.14 -1.10 -5.50
CA VAL A 195 3.25 -0.16 -5.64
C VAL A 195 4.27 -0.67 -6.66
N HIS A 196 4.57 -1.97 -6.60
CA HIS A 196 5.54 -2.62 -7.49
C HIS A 196 4.92 -3.10 -8.81
N CYS A 197 3.69 -2.68 -9.15
CA CYS A 197 3.08 -3.14 -10.39
C CYS A 197 3.86 -2.62 -11.62
N PRO A 198 4.37 -3.52 -12.48
CA PRO A 198 5.23 -3.13 -13.59
C PRO A 198 4.44 -2.53 -14.75
N TRP A 199 3.11 -2.49 -14.66
CA TRP A 199 2.25 -2.04 -15.75
C TRP A 199 1.49 -0.76 -15.49
N VAL A 200 1.26 0.01 -16.54
CA VAL A 200 0.19 1.02 -16.58
C VAL A 200 -1.09 0.31 -17.02
N ILE A 201 -2.09 0.32 -16.13
CA ILE A 201 -3.33 -0.45 -16.29
C ILE A 201 -4.46 0.52 -16.62
N SER A 202 -5.20 0.24 -17.69
CA SER A 202 -6.41 0.98 -18.02
C SER A 202 -7.57 0.67 -17.06
N ARG A 203 -8.64 1.47 -17.12
CA ARG A 203 -9.82 1.21 -16.30
C ARG A 203 -10.48 -0.13 -16.68
N GLU A 204 -10.49 -0.47 -17.96
CA GLU A 204 -11.07 -1.69 -18.49
C GLU A 204 -10.28 -2.91 -17.98
N GLN A 205 -8.95 -2.87 -18.12
CA GLN A 205 -8.04 -3.90 -17.62
C GLN A 205 -8.16 -4.09 -16.11
N TRP A 206 -8.33 -3.00 -15.35
CA TRP A 206 -8.59 -3.09 -13.92
C TRP A 206 -9.85 -3.90 -13.60
N GLN A 207 -10.94 -3.67 -14.35
CA GLN A 207 -12.18 -4.43 -14.15
C GLN A 207 -12.02 -5.90 -14.53
N GLU A 208 -11.23 -6.21 -15.55
CA GLU A 208 -10.90 -7.60 -15.93
C GLU A 208 -10.12 -8.31 -14.82
N PHE A 209 -9.07 -7.70 -14.27
CA PHE A 209 -8.32 -8.26 -13.13
C PHE A 209 -9.23 -8.52 -11.92
N LEU A 210 -10.12 -7.58 -11.59
CA LEU A 210 -11.09 -7.79 -10.51
C LEU A 210 -12.07 -8.92 -10.82
N ALA A 211 -12.59 -8.99 -12.05
CA ALA A 211 -13.54 -10.01 -12.45
C ALA A 211 -12.92 -11.42 -12.41
N TYR A 212 -11.67 -11.55 -12.89
CA TYR A 212 -10.95 -12.83 -12.94
C TYR A 212 -10.48 -13.30 -11.57
N SER A 213 -10.07 -12.39 -10.70
CA SER A 213 -9.59 -12.73 -9.35
C SER A 213 -10.70 -12.97 -8.33
N ARG A 214 -11.90 -12.39 -8.51
CA ARG A 214 -12.96 -12.35 -7.46
C ARG A 214 -13.31 -13.69 -6.82
N LEU A 215 -13.53 -14.74 -7.61
CA LEU A 215 -13.96 -16.03 -7.05
C LEU A 215 -12.85 -16.66 -6.20
N GLN A 216 -11.63 -16.66 -6.72
CA GLN A 216 -10.46 -17.15 -6.00
C GLN A 216 -10.15 -16.29 -4.77
N ALA A 217 -10.38 -14.96 -4.84
CA ALA A 217 -10.21 -14.04 -3.72
C ALA A 217 -11.07 -14.45 -2.52
N PHE A 218 -12.36 -14.72 -2.74
CA PHE A 218 -13.24 -15.17 -1.66
C PHE A 218 -12.91 -16.57 -1.15
N GLU A 219 -12.44 -17.47 -2.00
CA GLU A 219 -11.98 -18.80 -1.57
C GLU A 219 -10.73 -18.70 -0.68
N LEU A 220 -9.76 -17.87 -1.07
CA LEU A 220 -8.56 -17.64 -0.29
C LEU A 220 -8.89 -16.94 1.03
N LEU A 221 -9.68 -15.86 1.00
CA LEU A 221 -10.12 -15.16 2.20
C LEU A 221 -10.87 -16.09 3.17
N ALA A 222 -11.74 -16.95 2.66
CA ALA A 222 -12.44 -17.96 3.46
C ALA A 222 -11.44 -18.89 4.15
N LYS A 223 -10.44 -19.41 3.42
CA LYS A 223 -9.38 -20.23 4.02
C LYS A 223 -8.65 -19.47 5.13
N LEU A 224 -8.29 -18.21 4.91
CA LEU A 224 -7.58 -17.41 5.92
C LEU A 224 -8.42 -17.22 7.19
N VAL A 225 -9.69 -16.82 7.04
CA VAL A 225 -10.60 -16.62 8.17
C VAL A 225 -10.85 -17.94 8.90
N PHE A 226 -11.21 -19.02 8.21
CA PHE A 226 -11.55 -20.28 8.85
C PHE A 226 -10.35 -20.98 9.51
N HIS A 227 -9.15 -20.91 8.92
CA HIS A 227 -7.95 -21.46 9.57
C HIS A 227 -7.47 -20.57 10.73
N SER A 228 -7.63 -19.25 10.64
CA SER A 228 -7.33 -18.34 11.78
C SER A 228 -8.28 -18.51 12.97
N SER A 229 -9.47 -19.09 12.75
CA SER A 229 -10.49 -19.35 13.78
C SER A 229 -10.30 -20.69 14.52
N SER A 230 -9.22 -21.42 14.22
CA SER A 230 -8.98 -22.80 14.71
C SER A 230 -8.04 -22.87 15.92
N PHE A 231 -7.81 -21.75 16.62
CA PHE A 231 -7.03 -21.68 17.87
C PHE A 231 -7.89 -21.24 19.04
#